data_AF-A0A1R1Z2R4-F1
#
_entry.id   AF-A0A1R1Z2R4-F1
#
_cell.length_a   1.000
_cell.length_b   1.000
_cell.length_c   1.000
_cell.angle_alpha   90.00
_cell.angle_beta   90.00
_cell.angle_gamma   90.00
#
_symmetry.space_group_name_H-M   'P 1'
#
loop_
_entity.id
_entity.type
_entity.pdbx_description
1 polymer ?
#
loop_
_entity_poly.entity_id
_entity_poly.type
_entity_poly.pdbx_seq_one_letter_code
_entity_poly.pdbx_strand_id
1 'polypeptide(L)'
;MPQIDTRRLLLSILAVAGAGLAWLLIATYMPVDLTEQRHAVTLSKTGPRGKAAFDAAWSDGRLTRMDMYRLREEAGRDIDAWVDMRAH
;
A
#
# COMPACT_ATOMS: atom_id res chain seq x y z
N MET A 1 40.21 -14.18 -24.16
CA MET A 1 39.18 -13.91 -23.12
C MET A 1 38.41 -12.67 -23.55
N PRO A 2 37.07 -12.69 -23.66
CA PRO A 2 36.32 -11.48 -23.98
C PRO A 2 36.45 -10.51 -22.81
N GLN A 3 36.99 -9.32 -23.09
CA GLN A 3 37.13 -8.25 -22.11
C GLN A 3 35.72 -7.72 -21.82
N ILE A 4 35.14 -8.11 -20.69
CA ILE A 4 33.84 -7.60 -20.26
C ILE A 4 33.99 -6.10 -20.09
N ASP A 5 33.31 -5.34 -20.94
CA ASP A 5 33.28 -3.88 -20.89
C ASP A 5 32.52 -3.45 -19.62
N THR A 6 33.25 -3.37 -18.51
CA THR A 6 32.71 -3.22 -17.15
C THR A 6 31.79 -2.01 -17.04
N ARG A 7 32.05 -0.95 -17.82
CA ARG A 7 31.19 0.23 -17.91
C ARG A 7 29.80 -0.11 -18.46
N ARG A 8 29.71 -0.90 -19.55
CA ARG A 8 28.44 -1.34 -20.12
C ARG A 8 27.69 -2.25 -19.16
N LEU A 9 28.39 -3.16 -18.48
CA LEU A 9 27.80 -4.04 -17.46
C LEU A 9 27.17 -3.22 -16.31
N LEU A 10 27.92 -2.25 -15.77
CA LEU A 10 27.44 -1.38 -14.69
C LEU A 10 26.22 -0.55 -15.12
N LEU A 11 26.24 -0.01 -16.34
CA LEU A 11 25.09 0.72 -16.89
C LEU A 11 23.85 -0.16 -17.03
N SER A 12 24.00 -1.41 -17.49
CA SER A 12 22.89 -2.36 -17.58
C SER A 12 22.32 -2.71 -16.21
N ILE A 13 23.16 -2.92 -15.20
CA ILE A 13 22.72 -3.19 -13.82
C ILE A 13 21.95 -1.99 -13.27
N LEU A 14 22.48 -0.77 -13.44
CA LEU A 14 21.82 0.46 -13.00
C LEU A 14 20.47 0.67 -13.70
N ALA A 15 20.39 0.38 -15.00
CA ALA A 15 19.15 0.47 -15.76
C ALA A 15 18.09 -0.52 -15.24
N VAL A 16 18.46 -1.76 -14.98
CA VAL A 16 17.56 -2.79 -14.43
C VAL A 16 17.12 -2.42 -13.01
N ALA A 17 18.04 -1.98 -12.16
CA ALA A 17 17.72 -1.54 -10.81
C ALA A 17 16.78 -0.32 -10.80
N GLY A 18 17.02 0.66 -11.68
CA GLY A 18 16.16 1.83 -11.85
C GLY A 18 14.77 1.46 -12.35
N ALA A 19 14.67 0.57 -13.35
CA ALA A 19 13.39 0.07 -13.85
C ALA A 19 12.62 -0.72 -12.77
N GLY A 20 13.31 -1.55 -11.99
CA GLY A 20 12.72 -2.28 -10.87
C GLY A 20 12.18 -1.35 -9.78
N LEU A 21 12.94 -0.32 -9.41
CA LEU A 21 12.49 0.68 -8.45
C LEU A 21 11.29 1.48 -8.98
N ALA A 22 11.32 1.91 -10.24
CA ALA A 22 10.20 2.61 -10.86
C ALA A 22 8.94 1.74 -10.88
N TRP A 23 9.07 0.45 -11.20
CA TRP A 23 7.96 -0.51 -11.17
C TRP A 23 7.39 -0.67 -9.76
N LEU A 24 8.26 -0.80 -8.74
CA LEU A 24 7.83 -0.89 -7.34
C LEU A 24 7.06 0.35 -6.90
N LEU A 25 7.54 1.54 -7.26
CA LEU A 25 6.83 2.79 -6.95
C LEU A 25 5.46 2.84 -7.62
N ILE A 26 5.38 2.49 -8.91
CA ILE A 26 4.09 2.41 -9.62
C ILE A 26 3.17 1.41 -8.93
N ALA A 27 3.61 0.18 -8.68
CA ALA A 27 2.78 -0.86 -8.08
C ALA A 27 2.30 -0.52 -6.66
N THR A 28 3.04 0.35 -5.95
CA THR A 28 2.77 0.78 -4.58
C THR A 28 1.80 1.96 -4.52
N TYR A 29 1.99 2.94 -5.41
CA TYR A 29 1.26 4.22 -5.41
C TYR A 29 0.19 4.33 -6.49
N MET A 30 0.03 3.31 -7.33
CA MET A 30 -1.07 3.25 -8.29
C MET A 30 -2.41 3.20 -7.54
N PRO A 31 -3.43 3.95 -8.02
CA PRO A 31 -4.75 3.91 -7.41
C PRO A 31 -5.35 2.52 -7.51
N VAL A 32 -6.06 2.12 -6.46
CA VAL A 32 -6.75 0.84 -6.38
C VAL A 32 -8.05 0.86 -7.20
N ASP A 33 -8.49 -0.33 -7.61
CA ASP A 33 -9.70 -0.49 -8.39
C ASP A 33 -10.98 -0.15 -7.59
N LEU A 34 -12.11 -0.07 -8.27
CA LEU A 34 -13.41 0.23 -7.65
C LEU A 34 -13.85 -0.83 -6.63
N THR A 35 -13.37 -2.06 -6.75
CA THR A 35 -13.70 -3.15 -5.82
C THR A 35 -12.98 -2.95 -4.49
N GLU A 36 -11.69 -2.65 -4.53
CA GLU A 36 -10.88 -2.33 -3.36
C GLU A 36 -11.36 -1.04 -2.68
N GLN A 37 -11.81 -0.04 -3.44
CA GLN A 37 -12.44 1.16 -2.86
C GLN A 37 -13.71 0.82 -2.07
N ARG A 38 -14.54 -0.12 -2.54
CA ARG A 38 -15.71 -0.58 -1.77
C ARG A 38 -15.29 -1.28 -0.49
N HIS A 39 -14.22 -2.06 -0.52
CA HIS A 39 -13.68 -2.70 0.68
C HIS A 39 -13.17 -1.65 1.67
N ALA A 40 -12.56 -0.57 1.19
CA ALA A 40 -12.14 0.55 2.02
C ALA A 40 -13.31 1.18 2.80
N VAL A 41 -14.44 1.39 2.11
CA VAL A 41 -15.67 1.91 2.73
C VAL A 41 -16.26 0.95 3.76
N THR A 42 -16.08 -0.36 3.59
CA THR A 42 -16.48 -1.34 4.59
C THR A 42 -15.55 -1.31 5.80
N LEU A 43 -14.23 -1.24 5.58
CA LEU A 43 -13.22 -1.16 6.64
C LEU A 43 -13.33 0.12 7.47
N SER A 44 -13.74 1.24 6.86
CA SER A 44 -13.94 2.49 7.61
C SER A 44 -15.08 2.42 8.63
N LYS A 45 -15.96 1.42 8.53
CA LYS A 45 -17.08 1.20 9.46
C LYS A 45 -16.74 0.28 10.63
N THR A 46 -15.53 -0.30 10.68
CA THR A 46 -15.16 -1.22 11.76
C THR A 46 -14.96 -0.52 13.10
N GLY A 47 -14.55 0.76 13.08
CA GLY A 47 -14.35 1.54 14.30
C GLY A 47 -13.73 2.92 14.04
N PRO A 48 -13.38 3.66 15.11
CA PRO A 48 -12.89 5.03 15.02
C PRO A 48 -11.53 5.15 14.35
N ARG A 49 -10.62 4.18 14.51
CA ARG A 49 -9.30 4.18 13.85
C ARG A 49 -9.42 3.87 12.37
N GLY A 50 -10.22 2.86 12.01
CA GLY A 50 -10.54 2.54 10.62
C GLY A 50 -11.16 3.73 9.89
N LYS A 51 -12.07 4.47 10.54
CA LYS A 51 -12.64 5.69 9.97
C LYS A 51 -11.59 6.79 9.76
N ALA A 52 -10.77 7.08 10.78
CA ALA A 52 -9.74 8.11 10.68
C ALA A 52 -8.70 7.78 9.59
N ALA A 53 -8.31 6.51 9.46
CA ALA A 53 -7.41 6.04 8.42
C ALA A 53 -8.02 6.22 7.02
N PHE A 54 -9.31 5.94 6.85
CA PHE A 54 -10.02 6.16 5.59
C PHE A 54 -10.11 7.64 5.24
N ASP A 55 -10.50 8.50 6.19
CA ASP A 55 -10.64 9.94 5.96
C ASP A 55 -9.29 10.57 5.58
N ALA A 56 -8.19 10.15 6.22
CA ALA A 56 -6.83 10.59 5.87
C ALA A 56 -6.43 10.13 4.47
N ALA A 57 -6.70 8.86 4.14
CA ALA A 57 -6.39 8.28 2.85
C ALA A 57 -7.25 8.83 1.69
N TRP A 58 -8.48 9.26 1.96
CA TRP A 58 -9.42 9.77 0.97
C TRP A 58 -9.23 11.26 0.67
N SER A 59 -8.29 11.94 1.33
CA SER A 59 -8.06 13.39 1.21
C SER A 59 -7.84 13.86 -0.25
N ASP A 60 -7.14 13.06 -1.07
CA ASP A 60 -6.86 13.35 -2.48
C ASP A 60 -7.87 12.70 -3.45
N GLY A 61 -8.96 12.10 -2.93
CA GLY A 61 -10.00 11.45 -3.73
C GLY A 61 -9.56 10.16 -4.44
N ARG A 62 -8.40 9.61 -4.10
CA ARG A 62 -7.84 8.37 -4.64
C ARG A 62 -7.21 7.56 -3.52
N LEU A 63 -7.48 6.25 -3.50
CA LEU A 63 -6.83 5.32 -2.58
C LEU A 63 -5.71 4.59 -3.31
N THR A 64 -4.52 4.54 -2.71
CA THR A 64 -3.42 3.70 -3.18
C THR A 64 -3.41 2.35 -2.46
N ARG A 65 -2.60 1.41 -2.96
CA ARG A 65 -2.41 0.11 -2.30
C ARG A 65 -1.82 0.27 -0.89
N MET A 66 -0.96 1.27 -0.68
CA MET A 66 -0.42 1.57 0.65
C MET A 66 -1.47 2.11 1.61
N ASP A 67 -2.39 2.93 1.11
CA ASP A 67 -3.49 3.44 1.92
C ASP A 67 -4.43 2.32 2.35
N MET A 68 -4.71 1.38 1.42
CA MET A 68 -5.47 0.17 1.73
C MET A 68 -4.79 -0.70 2.78
N TYR A 69 -3.46 -0.82 2.74
CA TYR A 69 -2.71 -1.56 3.75
C TYR A 69 -2.87 -0.94 5.14
N ARG A 70 -2.64 0.38 5.26
CA ARG A 70 -2.80 1.11 6.52
C ARG A 70 -4.23 1.05 7.05
N LEU A 71 -5.21 1.20 6.16
CA LEU A 71 -6.62 1.12 6.52
C LEU A 71 -7.00 -0.26 7.08
N ARG A 72 -6.51 -1.35 6.46
CA ARG A 72 -6.71 -2.71 6.96
C ARG A 72 -6.09 -2.90 8.34
N GLU A 73 -4.89 -2.36 8.56
CA GLU A 73 -4.20 -2.46 9.84
C GLU A 73 -4.96 -1.74 10.96
N GLU A 74 -5.36 -0.48 10.75
CA GLU A 74 -6.09 0.29 11.75
C GLU A 74 -7.50 -0.27 11.99
N ALA A 75 -8.18 -0.70 10.92
CA ALA A 75 -9.47 -1.40 11.05
C ALA A 75 -9.34 -2.72 11.82
N GLY A 76 -8.23 -3.45 11.65
CA GLY A 76 -7.90 -4.64 12.42
C GLY A 76 -7.76 -4.34 13.91
N ARG A 77 -7.04 -3.28 14.28
CA ARG A 77 -6.91 -2.86 15.69
C ARG A 77 -8.24 -2.50 16.34
N ASP A 78 -9.17 -1.95 15.58
CA ASP A 78 -10.53 -1.68 16.08
C ASP A 78 -11.32 -2.97 16.31
N ILE A 79 -11.19 -3.95 15.41
CA ILE A 79 -11.80 -5.27 15.57
C ILE A 79 -11.21 -5.99 16.78
N ASP A 80 -9.89 -6.00 16.92
CA ASP A 80 -9.19 -6.63 18.05
C ASP A 80 -9.64 -6.02 19.37
N ALA A 81 -9.69 -4.69 19.46
CA ALA A 81 -10.19 -4.00 20.66
C ALA A 81 -11.63 -4.37 20.99
N TRP A 82 -12.50 -4.52 19.98
CA TRP A 82 -13.89 -4.95 20.20
C TRP A 82 -13.98 -6.42 20.63
N VAL A 83 -13.13 -7.31 20.11
CA VAL A 83 -13.06 -8.72 20.52
C VAL A 83 -12.63 -8.82 21.99
N ASP A 84 -11.58 -8.09 22.37
CA ASP A 84 -11.08 -8.06 23.75
C ASP A 84 -12.16 -7.57 24.73
N MET A 85 -12.92 -6.55 24.36
CA MET A 85 -14.05 -6.05 25.17
C MET A 85 -15.19 -7.05 25.34
N ARG A 86 -15.33 -8.03 24.43
CA ARG A 86 -16.36 -9.09 24.53
C ARG A 86 -15.90 -10.33 25.28
N ALA A 87 -14.59 -10.51 25.46
CA ALA A 87 -14.03 -11.64 26.16
C ALA A 87 -14.04 -11.46 27.70
N HIS A 88 -14.34 -10.25 28.17
CA HIS A 88 -14.44 -9.84 29.57
C HIS A 88 -15.87 -9.41 29.93
#